data_AF-A0A7C0UBZ9-F1
#
_entry.id   AF-A0A7C0UBZ9-F1
#
_cell.length_a   1.000
_cell.length_b   1.000
_cell.length_c   1.000
_cell.angle_alpha   90.00
_cell.angle_beta   90.00
_cell.angle_gamma   90.00
#
_symmetry.space_group_name_H-M   'P 1'
#
loop_
_entity.id
_entity.type
_entity.pdbx_description
1 polymer ?
#
loop_
_entity_poly.entity_id
_entity_poly.type
_entity_poly.pdbx_seq_one_letter_code
_entity_poly.pdbx_strand_id
1 'polypeptide(L)'
;MALSTQLVSGLASGLDWRSIIDDLMKIEHRPVDLVEDQKSDYEKKLSEWQSFNSKLLALKSAVGELKDPEDFNLYSADMSTDNSNVSASSLLSATTSSSASPGTYTIQISSVATAQKLSSTSFDSLDDALGSSYEG
;
A
#
# COMPACT_ATOMS: atom_id res chain seq x y z
N MET A 1 -33.82 -61.43 -59.84
CA MET A 1 -34.24 -60.33 -58.93
C MET A 1 -33.61 -60.64 -57.59
N ALA A 2 -32.50 -59.98 -57.28
CA ALA A 2 -32.45 -58.78 -56.44
C ALA A 2 -32.68 -59.12 -54.96
N LEU A 3 -31.66 -58.83 -54.13
CA LEU A 3 -31.66 -58.50 -52.70
C LEU A 3 -30.20 -58.67 -52.22
N SER A 4 -29.37 -57.64 -52.39
CA SER A 4 -29.11 -56.62 -51.35
C SER A 4 -28.64 -57.23 -50.03
N THR A 5 -27.32 -57.37 -49.86
CA THR A 5 -26.62 -57.21 -48.57
C THR A 5 -25.13 -56.98 -48.87
N GLN A 6 -24.79 -55.75 -49.28
CA GLN A 6 -23.42 -55.23 -49.30
C GLN A 6 -23.25 -54.18 -48.17
N LEU A 7 -23.67 -54.52 -46.96
CA LEU A 7 -23.48 -53.67 -45.77
C LEU A 7 -22.29 -54.11 -44.91
N VAL A 8 -21.49 -55.07 -45.37
CA VAL A 8 -20.31 -55.59 -44.65
C VAL A 8 -19.10 -55.63 -45.59
N SER A 9 -18.70 -54.48 -46.12
CA SER A 9 -17.40 -54.34 -46.80
C SER A 9 -16.41 -53.44 -46.05
N GLY A 10 -16.79 -52.92 -44.87
CA GLY A 10 -15.94 -52.03 -44.07
C GLY A 10 -15.41 -52.62 -42.76
N LEU A 11 -16.13 -53.55 -42.13
CA LEU A 11 -15.76 -54.10 -40.81
C LEU A 11 -14.73 -55.23 -40.85
N ALA A 12 -14.52 -55.87 -42.01
CA ALA A 12 -13.61 -57.01 -42.16
C ALA A 12 -12.22 -56.64 -42.73
N SER A 13 -12.00 -55.38 -43.13
CA SER A 13 -10.81 -54.97 -43.87
C SER A 13 -9.60 -54.59 -42.98
N GLY A 14 -9.71 -54.71 -41.65
CA GLY A 14 -8.65 -54.23 -40.74
C GLY A 14 -8.38 -52.73 -40.84
N LEU A 15 -9.28 -51.99 -41.51
CA LEU A 15 -9.16 -50.57 -41.76
C LEU A 15 -9.74 -49.83 -40.56
N ASP A 16 -8.87 -49.24 -39.74
CA ASP A 16 -9.26 -48.42 -38.60
C ASP A 16 -9.81 -47.07 -39.07
N TRP A 17 -11.06 -47.09 -39.49
CA TRP A 17 -11.79 -45.89 -39.92
C TRP A 17 -11.95 -44.88 -38.79
N ARG A 18 -11.89 -45.30 -37.51
CA ARG A 18 -11.89 -44.37 -36.37
C ARG A 18 -10.62 -43.54 -36.36
N SER A 19 -9.45 -44.17 -36.52
CA SER A 19 -8.18 -43.43 -36.64
C SER A 19 -8.17 -42.47 -37.82
N ILE A 20 -8.74 -42.85 -38.97
CA ILE A 20 -8.83 -41.97 -40.15
C ILE A 20 -9.74 -40.76 -39.89
N ILE A 21 -10.88 -40.97 -39.23
CA ILE A 21 -11.78 -39.87 -38.85
C ILE A 21 -11.12 -38.96 -37.81
N ASP A 22 -10.43 -39.52 -36.83
CA ASP A 22 -9.69 -38.75 -35.83
C ASP A 22 -8.57 -37.92 -36.47
N ASP A 23 -7.85 -38.47 -37.44
CA ASP A 23 -6.80 -37.75 -38.16
C ASP A 23 -7.35 -36.66 -39.10
N LEU A 24 -8.52 -36.87 -39.72
CA LEU A 24 -9.23 -35.83 -40.46
C LEU A 24 -9.74 -34.71 -39.54
N MET A 25 -10.30 -35.05 -38.37
CA MET A 25 -10.72 -34.06 -37.38
C MET A 25 -9.53 -33.24 -36.86
N LYS A 26 -8.37 -33.85 -36.63
CA LYS A 26 -7.15 -33.10 -36.24
C LYS A 26 -6.72 -32.10 -37.31
N ILE A 27 -6.77 -32.49 -38.59
CA ILE A 27 -6.44 -31.59 -39.71
C ILE A 27 -7.43 -30.42 -39.77
N GLU A 28 -8.71 -30.69 -39.55
CA GLU A 28 -9.77 -29.68 -39.56
C GLU A 28 -9.72 -28.77 -38.32
N HIS A 29 -9.16 -29.24 -37.20
CA HIS A 29 -8.89 -28.45 -36.00
C HIS A 29 -7.62 -27.58 -36.08
N ARG A 30 -6.70 -27.86 -37.01
CA ARG A 30 -5.48 -27.08 -37.22
C ARG A 30 -5.66 -25.55 -37.28
N PRO A 31 -6.66 -24.98 -37.99
CA PRO A 31 -6.90 -23.53 -37.95
C PRO A 31 -7.27 -23.01 -36.57
N VAL A 32 -7.95 -23.81 -35.73
CA VAL A 32 -8.28 -23.46 -34.34
C VAL A 32 -6.99 -23.38 -33.52
N ASP A 33 -6.13 -24.39 -33.64
CA ASP A 33 -4.84 -24.42 -32.94
C ASP A 33 -3.97 -23.21 -33.32
N LEU A 34 -3.93 -22.83 -34.60
CA LEU A 34 -3.20 -21.64 -35.06
C LEU A 34 -3.73 -20.34 -34.44
N VAL A 35 -5.04 -20.22 -34.25
CA VAL A 35 -5.65 -19.03 -33.62
C VAL A 35 -5.41 -19.04 -32.11
N GLU A 36 -5.46 -20.19 -31.46
CA GLU A 36 -5.16 -20.32 -30.02
C GLU A 36 -3.68 -19.99 -29.73
N ASP A 37 -2.76 -20.43 -30.60
CA ASP A 37 -1.34 -20.09 -30.51
C ASP A 37 -1.12 -18.58 -30.67
N GLN A 38 -1.76 -17.95 -31.66
CA GLN A 38 -1.70 -16.49 -31.85
C GLN A 38 -2.23 -15.75 -30.63
N LYS A 39 -3.36 -16.20 -30.08
CA LYS A 39 -3.96 -15.63 -28.86
C LYS A 39 -2.99 -15.74 -27.68
N SER A 40 -2.37 -16.90 -27.47
CA SER A 40 -1.38 -17.09 -26.42
C SER A 40 -0.19 -16.13 -26.57
N ASP A 41 0.29 -15.92 -27.79
CA ASP A 41 1.39 -15.00 -28.07
C ASP A 41 0.99 -13.52 -27.85
N TYR A 42 -0.24 -13.13 -28.18
CA TYR A 42 -0.74 -11.80 -27.87
C TYR A 42 -0.96 -11.59 -26.37
N GLU A 43 -1.44 -12.59 -25.64
CA GLU A 43 -1.59 -12.54 -24.17
C GLU A 43 -0.24 -12.40 -23.47
N LYS A 44 0.80 -13.12 -23.92
CA LYS A 44 2.18 -12.95 -23.41
C LYS A 44 2.67 -11.52 -23.64
N LYS A 45 2.54 -11.00 -24.86
CA LYS A 45 2.93 -9.62 -25.18
C LYS A 45 2.17 -8.61 -24.31
N LEU A 46 0.87 -8.80 -24.13
CA LEU A 46 0.05 -7.93 -23.29
C LEU A 46 0.53 -7.94 -21.83
N SER A 47 0.85 -9.11 -21.28
CA SER A 47 1.38 -9.26 -19.93
C SER A 47 2.73 -8.52 -19.76
N GLU A 48 3.63 -8.63 -20.74
CA GLU A 48 4.89 -7.89 -20.75
C GLU A 48 4.66 -6.37 -20.76
N TRP A 49 3.75 -5.88 -21.60
CA TRP A 49 3.37 -4.46 -21.65
C TRP A 49 2.75 -3.97 -20.34
N GLN A 50 1.90 -4.78 -19.70
CA GLN A 50 1.31 -4.46 -18.40
C GLN A 50 2.38 -4.38 -17.30
N SER A 51 3.34 -5.32 -17.31
CA SER A 51 4.49 -5.30 -16.40
C SER A 51 5.33 -4.04 -16.62
N PHE A 52 5.63 -3.70 -17.87
CA PHE A 52 6.38 -2.48 -18.21
C PHE A 52 5.65 -1.21 -17.76
N ASN A 53 4.34 -1.12 -18.05
CA ASN A 53 3.53 0.01 -17.61
C ASN A 53 3.54 0.14 -16.07
N SER A 54 3.42 -0.97 -15.34
CA SER A 54 3.47 -0.97 -13.87
C SER A 54 4.80 -0.44 -13.35
N LYS A 55 5.93 -0.86 -13.96
CA LYS A 55 7.27 -0.35 -13.60
C LYS A 55 7.41 1.15 -13.88
N LEU A 56 6.87 1.62 -15.01
CA LEU A 56 6.90 3.04 -15.38
C LEU A 56 6.04 3.88 -14.42
N LEU A 57 4.90 3.35 -13.99
CA LEU A 57 4.01 3.98 -13.01
C LEU A 57 4.69 4.07 -11.64
N ALA A 58 5.39 3.01 -11.21
CA ALA A 58 6.19 3.03 -9.98
C ALA A 58 7.32 4.07 -10.04
N LEU A 59 8.03 4.17 -11.17
CA LEU A 59 9.05 5.19 -11.38
C LEU A 59 8.46 6.60 -11.32
N LYS A 60 7.31 6.82 -11.99
CA LYS A 60 6.61 8.11 -11.96
C LYS A 60 6.22 8.49 -10.54
N SER A 61 5.73 7.56 -9.73
CA SER A 61 5.39 7.81 -8.33
C SER A 61 6.62 8.18 -7.51
N ALA A 62 7.72 7.42 -7.62
CA ALA A 62 8.96 7.70 -6.91
C ALA A 62 9.56 9.08 -7.27
N VAL A 63 9.50 9.46 -8.55
CA VAL A 63 9.93 10.80 -9.00
C VAL A 63 8.96 11.88 -8.54
N GLY A 64 7.66 11.57 -8.42
CA GLY A 64 6.65 12.47 -7.88
C GLY A 64 6.91 12.80 -6.42
N GLU A 65 7.23 11.79 -5.61
CA GLU A 65 7.65 11.99 -4.21
C GLU A 65 8.92 12.83 -4.13
N LEU A 66 9.92 12.56 -4.97
CA LEU A 66 11.18 13.31 -4.96
C LEU A 66 11.09 14.74 -5.56
N LYS A 67 9.94 15.14 -6.12
CA LYS A 67 9.79 16.46 -6.74
C LYS A 67 9.64 17.57 -5.69
N ASP A 68 9.18 17.24 -4.49
CA ASP A 68 8.84 18.25 -3.50
C ASP A 68 10.11 18.77 -2.81
N PRO A 69 10.46 20.06 -2.97
CA PRO A 69 11.67 20.63 -2.40
C PRO A 69 11.66 20.64 -0.87
N GLU A 70 10.47 20.54 -0.26
CA GLU A 70 10.29 20.44 1.19
C GLU A 70 10.87 19.14 1.78
N ASP A 71 10.90 18.05 1.01
CA ASP A 71 11.50 16.77 1.43
C ASP A 71 13.02 16.87 1.59
N PHE A 72 13.65 17.80 0.88
CA PHE A 72 15.08 18.08 1.01
C PHE A 72 15.41 19.12 2.09
N ASN A 73 14.41 19.89 2.55
CA ASN A 73 14.54 20.88 3.62
C ASN A 73 14.16 20.27 4.98
N LEU A 74 14.64 19.05 5.24
CA LEU A 74 14.39 18.36 6.50
C LEU A 74 15.36 18.87 7.58
N TYR A 75 14.90 19.79 8.40
CA TYR A 75 15.65 20.27 9.56
C TYR A 75 15.57 19.24 10.69
N SER A 76 16.70 18.84 11.24
CA SER A 76 16.77 18.06 12.48
C SER A 76 17.05 18.99 13.66
N ALA A 77 16.35 18.78 14.77
CA ALA A 77 16.61 19.49 16.02
C ALA A 77 17.52 18.63 16.91
N ASP A 78 18.73 19.10 17.14
CA ASP A 78 19.63 18.56 18.16
C ASP A 78 19.60 19.46 19.40
N MET A 79 19.41 18.85 20.58
CA MET A 79 19.30 19.58 21.85
C MET A 79 20.29 19.00 22.88
N SER A 80 21.04 19.88 23.53
CA SER A 80 21.97 19.54 24.62
C SER A 80 21.62 20.35 25.87
N THR A 81 21.99 19.82 27.04
CA THR A 81 21.82 20.53 28.32
C THR A 81 23.17 20.70 28.99
N ASP A 82 23.31 21.77 29.78
CA ASP A 82 24.50 22.04 30.59
C ASP A 82 24.71 21.02 31.72
N ASN A 83 23.71 20.16 32.00
CA ASN A 83 23.76 19.15 33.05
C ASN A 83 23.83 17.73 32.45
N SER A 84 24.99 17.09 32.58
CA SER A 84 25.27 15.75 32.04
C SER A 84 24.37 14.63 32.55
N ASN A 85 23.63 14.85 33.65
CA ASN A 85 22.74 13.83 34.23
C ASN A 85 21.29 13.95 33.74
N VAL A 86 20.93 15.01 33.01
CA VAL A 86 19.56 15.23 32.55
C VAL A 86 19.58 15.35 31.04
N SER A 87 18.92 14.40 30.37
CA SER A 87 18.73 14.44 28.93
C SER A 87 17.82 15.61 28.55
N ALA A 88 18.19 16.34 27.50
CA ALA A 88 17.43 17.49 26.99
C ALA A 88 15.98 17.12 26.66
N SER A 89 15.77 15.92 26.12
CA SER A 89 14.47 15.33 25.81
C SER A 89 13.56 15.12 27.01
N SER A 90 14.10 15.11 28.24
CA SER A 90 13.33 15.03 29.48
C SER A 90 12.83 16.40 29.96
N LEU A 91 13.41 17.49 29.45
CA LEU A 91 13.08 18.86 29.85
C LEU A 91 12.19 19.54 28.81
N LEU A 92 12.48 19.33 27.52
CA LEU A 92 11.76 19.94 26.41
C LEU A 92 11.75 18.98 25.21
N SER A 93 10.64 18.96 24.49
CA SER A 93 10.57 18.33 23.18
C SER A 93 10.44 19.43 22.13
N ALA A 94 11.34 19.43 21.15
CA ALA A 94 11.31 20.38 20.03
C ALA A 94 11.11 19.60 18.73
N THR A 95 10.12 20.00 17.95
CA THR A 95 9.89 19.48 16.60
C THR A 95 10.10 20.59 15.59
N THR A 96 10.80 20.29 14.52
CA THR A 96 11.07 21.20 13.42
C THR A 96 10.04 21.01 12.32
N SER A 97 9.66 22.11 11.68
CA SER A 97 8.91 22.10 10.41
C SER A 97 9.86 22.42 9.25
N SER A 98 9.43 22.16 8.02
CA SER A 98 10.19 22.48 6.80
C SER A 98 10.39 23.99 6.57
N SER A 99 9.68 24.84 7.31
CA SER A 99 9.85 26.30 7.38
C SER A 99 10.76 26.79 8.51
N ALA A 100 11.36 25.89 9.29
CA ALA A 100 12.24 26.28 10.40
C ALA A 100 13.49 27.00 9.88
N SER A 101 13.90 28.07 10.56
CA SER A 101 15.16 28.74 10.25
C SER A 101 16.32 27.98 10.90
N PRO A 102 17.39 27.63 10.16
CA PRO A 102 18.58 27.07 10.76
C PRO A 102 19.21 28.09 11.72
N GLY A 103 19.48 27.67 12.95
CA GLY A 103 20.05 28.54 13.98
C GLY A 103 20.17 27.83 15.32
N THR A 104 21.03 28.37 16.19
CA THR A 104 21.17 27.90 17.57
C THR A 104 20.31 28.77 18.49
N TYR A 105 19.46 28.13 19.28
CA TYR A 105 18.58 28.80 20.24
C TYR A 105 18.94 28.36 21.66
N THR A 106 19.18 29.32 22.54
CA THR A 106 19.40 29.07 23.97
C THR A 106 18.09 29.31 24.72
N ILE A 107 17.55 28.25 25.36
CA ILE A 107 16.28 28.30 26.08
C ILE A 107 16.56 28.12 27.58
N GLN A 108 16.09 29.06 28.40
CA GLN A 108 16.11 28.94 29.86
C GLN A 108 14.70 28.67 30.38
N ILE A 109 14.52 27.53 31.06
CA ILE A 109 13.23 27.13 31.64
C ILE A 109 13.17 27.68 33.07
N SER A 110 12.41 28.76 33.29
CA SER A 110 12.27 29.36 34.62
C SER A 110 11.14 28.74 35.45
N SER A 111 10.00 28.42 34.83
CA SER A 111 8.85 27.79 35.48
C SER A 111 7.98 27.08 34.44
N VAL A 112 7.31 25.99 34.84
CA VAL A 112 6.38 25.24 33.99
C VAL A 112 4.98 25.79 34.17
N ALA A 113 4.22 25.93 33.08
CA ALA A 113 2.83 26.37 33.15
C ALA A 113 1.98 25.31 33.89
N THR A 114 1.34 25.72 34.99
CA THR A 114 0.42 24.87 35.75
C THR A 114 -1.02 25.23 35.45
N ALA A 115 -1.87 24.24 35.20
CA ALA A 115 -3.30 24.47 35.08
C ALA A 115 -3.90 24.82 36.46
N GLN A 116 -4.74 25.87 36.51
CA GLN A 116 -5.49 26.21 37.70
C GLN A 116 -6.54 25.13 37.98
N LYS A 117 -6.48 24.50 39.14
CA LYS A 117 -7.55 23.63 39.64
C LYS A 117 -8.23 24.31 40.81
N LEU A 118 -9.49 24.69 40.59
CA LEU A 118 -10.37 25.13 41.67
C LEU A 118 -11.18 23.92 42.13
N SER A 119 -10.96 23.50 43.37
CA SER A 119 -11.77 22.47 44.03
C SER A 119 -12.50 23.11 45.18
N SER A 120 -13.80 22.87 45.28
CA SER A 120 -14.58 23.22 46.46
C SER A 120 -14.08 22.36 47.64
N THR A 121 -13.96 22.96 48.82
CA THR A 121 -13.76 22.20 50.06
C THR A 121 -15.01 21.35 50.33
N SER A 122 -14.85 20.15 50.89
CA SER A 122 -16.00 19.33 51.30
C SER A 122 -16.79 20.05 52.38
N PHE A 123 -18.11 20.18 52.19
CA PHE A 123 -19.02 20.75 53.19
C PHE A 123 -19.68 19.58 53.93
N ASP A 124 -19.50 19.52 55.25
CA ASP A 124 -20.09 18.47 56.12
C ASP A 124 -21.62 18.62 56.28
N SER A 125 -22.19 19.73 55.81
CA SER A 125 -23.61 20.10 55.96
C SER A 125 -24.13 20.84 54.73
N LEU A 126 -25.43 20.67 54.41
CA LEU A 126 -26.11 21.36 53.30
C LEU A 126 -26.38 22.85 53.60
N ASP A 127 -26.31 23.24 54.87
CA ASP A 127 -26.62 24.59 55.37
C ASP A 127 -25.37 25.46 55.65
N ASP A 128 -24.17 24.95 55.36
CA ASP A 128 -22.92 25.69 55.60
C ASP A 128 -22.71 26.81 54.57
N ALA A 129 -22.41 28.03 55.04
CA ALA A 129 -22.31 29.21 54.21
C ALA A 129 -21.09 29.14 53.27
N LEU A 130 -21.36 28.96 51.98
CA LEU A 130 -20.36 28.94 50.90
C LEU A 130 -19.78 30.36 50.67
N GLY A 131 -18.73 30.76 51.39
CA GLY A 131 -18.03 32.01 51.05
C GLY A 131 -17.22 32.72 52.14
N SER A 132 -17.08 32.16 53.35
CA SER A 132 -16.33 32.84 54.42
C SER A 132 -14.80 32.67 54.35
N SER A 133 -14.26 31.88 53.41
CA SER A 133 -12.84 31.48 53.39
C SER A 133 -12.09 31.77 52.08
N TYR A 134 -12.60 32.63 51.19
CA TYR A 134 -11.80 33.11 50.07
C TYR A 134 -10.87 34.26 50.52
N GLU A 135 -9.68 33.91 51.03
CA GLU A 135 -8.51 34.79 51.00
C GLU A 135 -7.58 34.30 49.89
N GLY A 136 -7.50 35.07 48.79
CA GLY A 136 -6.40 35.06 47.82
C GLY A 136 -6.18 33.77 47.04
#